data_AF-I5C2Y0-F1
#
_entry.id   AF-I5C2Y0-F1
#
_cell.length_a   1.000
_cell.length_b   1.000
_cell.length_c   1.000
_cell.angle_alpha   90.00
_cell.angle_beta   90.00
_cell.angle_gamma   90.00
#
_symmetry.space_group_name_H-M   'P 1'
#
loop_
_entity.id
_entity.type
_entity.pdbx_description
1 polymer ?
#
loop_
_entity_poly.entity_id
_entity_poly.type
_entity_poly.pdbx_seq_one_letter_code
_entity_poly.pdbx_strand_id
1 'polypeptide(L)' 'MRVVKELTQGDIRISIFSWNNKYILKYELGPLEQTYKVSEMDILEEKELEGFLSEPFLEGVKNNFEVMGEKLRFQLENG' A
#
# COMPACT_ATOMS: atom_id res chain seq x y z
N MET A 1 -1.05 -17.84 -1.15
CA MET A 1 -1.36 -16.40 -1.17
C MET A 1 -2.72 -16.24 -1.84
N ARG A 2 -3.70 -15.67 -1.14
CA ARG A 2 -5.06 -15.40 -1.63
C ARG A 2 -5.16 -13.92 -1.96
N VAL A 3 -5.70 -13.58 -3.13
CA VAL A 3 -6.07 -12.19 -3.44
C VAL A 3 -7.36 -11.86 -2.69
N VAL A 4 -7.32 -10.83 -1.85
CA VAL A 4 -8.48 -10.36 -1.07
C VAL A 4 -9.18 -9.25 -1.82
N LYS A 5 -8.41 -8.28 -2.34
CA LYS A 5 -8.95 -7.14 -3.09
C LYS A 5 -7.91 -6.58 -4.02
N GLU A 6 -8.32 -6.15 -5.20
CA GLU A 6 -7.50 -5.37 -6.12
C GLU A 6 -8.35 -4.25 -6.71
N LEU A 7 -7.79 -3.04 -6.72
CA LEU A 7 -8.40 -1.89 -7.36
C LEU A 7 -7.33 -0.87 -7.77
N THR A 8 -7.76 0.16 -8.46
CA THR A 8 -6.92 1.29 -8.86
C THR A 8 -7.61 2.58 -8.44
N GLN A 9 -6.85 3.50 -7.85
CA GLN A 9 -7.32 4.81 -7.45
C GLN A 9 -6.37 5.88 -7.98
N GLY A 10 -6.82 6.61 -9.02
CA GLY A 10 -5.93 7.44 -9.82
C GLY A 10 -4.85 6.56 -10.45
N ASP A 11 -3.59 6.90 -10.22
CA ASP A 11 -2.43 6.16 -10.74
C ASP A 11 -1.90 5.11 -9.75
N ILE A 12 -2.52 4.95 -8.57
CA ILE A 12 -2.08 4.01 -7.55
C ILE A 12 -2.84 2.70 -7.71
N ARG A 13 -2.11 1.62 -7.98
CA ARG A 13 -2.65 0.25 -7.87
C ARG A 13 -2.61 -0.17 -6.41
N ILE A 14 -3.72 -0.73 -5.94
CA ILE A 14 -3.86 -1.22 -4.57
C ILE A 14 -4.22 -2.69 -4.62
N SER A 15 -3.40 -3.52 -3.97
CA SER A 15 -3.63 -4.96 -3.85
C SER A 15 -3.55 -5.38 -2.39
N ILE A 16 -4.56 -6.12 -1.93
CA ILE A 16 -4.59 -6.74 -0.61
C ILE A 16 -4.49 -8.25 -0.79
N PHE A 17 -3.51 -8.86 -0.15
CA PHE A 17 -3.30 -10.31 -0.15
C PHE A 17 -3.42 -10.86 1.26
N SER A 18 -3.94 -12.08 1.39
CA SER A 18 -3.79 -12.89 2.61
C SER A 18 -2.73 -13.95 2.34
N TRP A 19 -1.69 -13.98 3.18
CA TRP A 19 -0.62 -14.96 3.08
C TRP A 19 0.10 -15.14 4.42
N ASN A 20 0.24 -16.40 4.85
CA ASN A 20 1.01 -16.77 6.03
C ASN A 20 0.56 -16.02 7.30
N ASN A 21 -0.75 -16.05 7.57
CA ASN A 21 -1.42 -15.38 8.69
C ASN A 21 -1.24 -13.85 8.71
N LYS A 22 -1.06 -13.24 7.53
CA LYS A 22 -0.94 -11.79 7.38
C LYS A 22 -1.75 -11.28 6.21
N TYR A 23 -2.39 -10.14 6.42
CA TYR A 23 -2.79 -9.26 5.33
C TYR A 23 -1.60 -8.42 4.87
N ILE A 24 -1.36 -8.41 3.57
CA ILE A 24 -0.33 -7.62 2.90
C ILE A 24 -1.06 -6.58 2.06
N LEU A 25 -0.97 -5.32 2.46
CA LEU A 25 -1.57 -4.19 1.77
C LEU A 25 -0.47 -3.51 0.97
N LYS A 26 -0.58 -3.58 -0.34
CA LYS A 26 0.43 -3.13 -1.30
C LYS A 26 -0.13 -1.98 -2.13
N TYR A 27 0.60 -0.89 -2.16
CA TYR A 27 0.31 0.30 -2.96
C TYR A 27 1.47 0.47 -3.94
N GLU A 28 1.17 0.66 -5.22
CA GLU A 28 2.17 0.79 -6.28
C GLU A 28 1.91 2.06 -7.10
N LEU A 29 2.95 2.87 -7.28
CA LEU A 29 2.94 4.06 -8.14
C LEU A 29 4.22 4.08 -8.98
N GLY A 30 4.10 3.72 -10.26
CA GLY A 30 5.25 3.62 -11.17
C GLY A 30 6.34 2.70 -10.60
N PRO A 31 7.56 3.19 -10.34
CA PRO A 31 8.66 2.39 -9.79
C PRO A 31 8.62 2.23 -8.26
N LEU A 32 7.66 2.87 -7.57
CA LEU A 32 7.60 2.91 -6.11
C LEU A 32 6.55 1.93 -5.58
N GLU A 33 6.87 1.29 -4.45
CA GLU A 33 5.96 0.40 -3.73
C GLU A 33 5.97 0.72 -2.22
N GLN A 34 4.79 0.84 -1.63
CA GLN A 34 4.59 0.86 -0.18
C GLN A 34 3.83 -0.40 0.23
N THR A 35 4.38 -1.15 1.19
CA THR A 35 3.79 -2.40 1.68
C THR A 35 3.62 -2.39 3.20
N TYR A 36 2.40 -2.62 3.66
CA TYR A 36 2.05 -2.79 5.07
C TYR A 36 1.69 -4.26 5.33
N LYS A 37 2.13 -4.81 6.46
CA LYS A 37 1.83 -6.18 6.87
C LYS A 37 1.12 -6.15 8.21
N VAL A 38 -0.11 -6.65 8.23
CA VAL A 38 -0.97 -6.71 9.41
C VAL A 38 -1.24 -8.17 9.74
N SER A 39 -1.21 -8.54 11.02
CA SER A 39 -1.58 -9.90 11.43
C SER A 39 -3.04 -10.14 11.10
N GLU A 40 -3.39 -11.33 10.60
CA GLU A 40 -4.81 -11.69 10.47
C GLU A 40 -5.51 -11.80 11.84
N MET A 41 -4.74 -12.01 12.92
CA MET A 41 -5.29 -12.04 14.29
C MET A 41 -5.69 -10.65 14.81
N ASP A 42 -5.17 -9.58 14.20
CA ASP A 42 -5.47 -8.19 14.59
C ASP A 42 -6.69 -7.62 13.84
N ILE A 43 -7.28 -8.42 12.94
CA ILE A 43 -8.44 -8.06 12.11
C ILE A 43 -9.59 -8.99 12.47
N LEU A 44 -10.64 -8.45 13.09
CA LEU A 44 -11.78 -9.27 13.53
C LEU A 44 -12.65 -9.70 12.34
N GLU A 45 -12.82 -8.80 11.38
CA GLU A 45 -13.58 -9.03 10.16
C GLU A 45 -12.84 -8.50 8.94
N GLU A 46 -12.89 -9.23 7.81
CA GLU A 46 -12.23 -8.81 6.56
C GLU A 46 -12.69 -7.43 6.07
N LYS A 47 -13.90 -6.99 6.46
CA LYS A 47 -14.41 -5.64 6.18
C LYS A 47 -13.58 -4.53 6.81
N GLU A 48 -12.92 -4.77 7.94
CA GLU A 48 -12.05 -3.77 8.57
C GLU A 48 -10.88 -3.35 7.65
N LEU A 49 -10.55 -4.19 6.66
CA LEU A 49 -9.55 -3.86 5.64
C LEU A 49 -9.95 -2.66 4.76
N GLU A 50 -11.24 -2.30 4.72
CA GLU A 50 -11.72 -1.10 4.03
C GLU A 50 -11.17 0.19 4.66
N GLY A 51 -10.79 0.17 5.94
CA GLY A 51 -10.16 1.31 6.61
C GLY A 51 -8.83 1.74 5.97
N PHE A 52 -8.09 0.78 5.41
CA PHE A 52 -6.84 1.05 4.67
C PHE A 52 -7.09 1.60 3.27
N LEU A 53 -8.33 1.63 2.82
CA LEU A 53 -8.76 2.24 1.56
C LEU A 53 -9.48 3.57 1.79
N SER A 54 -9.53 4.04 3.04
CA SER A 54 -10.15 5.32 3.38
C SER A 54 -9.35 6.49 2.81
N GLU A 55 -10.04 7.59 2.48
CA GLU A 55 -9.37 8.79 1.95
C GLU A 55 -8.23 9.30 2.83
N PRO A 56 -8.35 9.41 4.18
CA PRO A 56 -7.25 9.87 5.02
C PRO A 56 -6.03 8.96 4.97
N PHE A 57 -6.24 7.63 4.91
CA PHE A 57 -5.12 6.69 4.81
C PHE A 57 -4.42 6.80 3.45
N LEU A 58 -5.21 6.89 2.38
CA LEU A 58 -4.68 6.99 1.02
C LEU A 58 -4.00 8.34 0.75
N GLU A 59 -4.42 9.42 1.40
CA GLU A 59 -3.70 10.69 1.39
C GLU A 59 -2.31 10.54 2.01
N GLY A 60 -2.19 9.83 3.14
CA GLY A 60 -0.90 9.49 3.73
C GLY A 60 0.00 8.66 2.79
N VAL A 61 -0.59 7.66 2.12
CA VAL A 61 0.13 6.86 1.11
C VAL A 61 0.62 7.74 -0.05
N LYS A 62 -0.19 8.68 -0.55
CA LYS A 62 0.22 9.62 -1.61
C LYS A 62 1.40 10.49 -1.17
N ASN A 63 1.30 11.10 0.01
CA ASN A 63 2.37 11.96 0.55
C ASN A 63 3.69 11.18 0.71
N ASN A 64 3.63 9.92 1.14
CA ASN A 64 4.80 9.07 1.22
C ASN A 64 5.41 8.80 -0.16
N PHE A 65 4.60 8.58 -1.20
CA PHE A 65 5.12 8.38 -2.55
C PHE A 65 5.85 9.61 -3.09
N GLU A 66 5.36 10.82 -2.80
CA GLU A 66 6.04 12.06 -3.17
C GLU A 66 7.45 12.10 -2.56
N VAL A 67 7.54 11.87 -1.24
CA VAL A 67 8.82 11.85 -0.52
C VAL A 67 9.75 10.73 -1.02
N MET A 68 9.21 9.53 -1.29
CA MET A 68 9.97 8.42 -1.84
C MET A 68 10.52 8.73 -3.24
N GLY A 69 9.69 9.34 -4.09
CA GLY A 69 10.06 9.75 -5.44
C GLY A 69 11.16 10.80 -5.44
N GLU A 70 11.07 11.81 -4.57
CA GLU A 70 12.11 12.82 -4.40
C GLU A 70 13.44 12.21 -3.97
N LYS A 71 13.44 11.31 -2.98
CA LYS A 71 14.65 10.62 -2.51
C LYS A 71 15.28 9.76 -3.59
N LEU A 72 14.47 8.99 -4.33
CA LEU A 72 14.95 8.15 -5.42
C LEU A 72 15.57 9.02 -6.53
N ARG A 73 14.88 10.07 -6.97
CA ARG A 73 15.38 10.99 -7.99
C ARG A 73 16.70 11.62 -7.56
N PHE A 74 16.78 12.12 -6.32
CA PHE A 74 18.00 12.72 -5.79
C PHE A 74 19.19 11.74 -5.85
N GLN A 75 19.00 10.49 -5.42
CA GLN A 75 20.06 9.48 -5.44
C GLN A 75 20.48 9.09 -6.87
N LEU A 76 19.55 9.10 -7.83
CA LEU A 76 19.86 8.79 -9.23
C LEU A 76 20.62 9.93 -9.93
N GLU A 77 20.37 11.17 -9.55
CA GLU A 77 21.01 12.35 -10.14
C GLU A 77 22.37 12.69 -9.52
N ASN A 78 22.58 12.30 -8.25
CA ASN A 78 23.74 12.71 -7.45
C ASN A 78 24.57 11.52 -6.90
N GLY A 79 24.25 10.29 -7.31
CA GLY A 79 24.90 9.05 -6.87
C GLY A 79 25.95 8.51 -7.83
#